data_AF-A0A5C5ZWX4-F1
#
_entry.id   AF-A0A5C5ZWX4-F1
#
_cell.length_a   1.000
_cell.length_b   1.000
_cell.length_c   1.000
_cell.angle_alpha   90.00
_cell.angle_beta   90.00
_cell.angle_gamma   90.00
#
_symmetry.space_group_name_H-M   'P 1'
#
loop_
_entity.id
_entity.type
_entity.pdbx_description
1 polymer ?
#
loop_
_entity_poly.entity_id
_entity_poly.type
_entity_poly.pdbx_seq_one_letter_code
_entity_poly.pdbx_strand_id
1 'polypeptide(L)'
;MSDQKTNNRVEFSNGIPRVWVDGYGDRFAEGLEVHALLASGDSNTKTRKNVGYLSCGLSMSPHQSVGFGNVCTDASPACVAGCLNAQGLASVFETIGYARKARTVLWYLARDWFLETLARDVERWQRKAERKGLELCARLNMFSDIPFERFGIPQQFPEVKFYDYTKHPKRAGALLPNYWVTFSRSETNDAAVLQTLRNGANVAVVFHDTAGRFVGNRSGRQRLPQSWRGFPVIDGDTTDLRFDDPRGRTRGRVIGLRLKAHSNKARAEMITSNFSVEVRK
;
A
#
# COMPACT_ATOMS: atom_id res chain seq x y z
N MET A 1 18.74 3.34 23.04
CA MET A 1 18.54 2.67 21.73
C MET A 1 19.88 2.72 21.04
N SER A 2 20.53 1.57 20.84
CA SER A 2 21.83 1.53 20.17
C SER A 2 21.67 2.03 18.74
N ASP A 3 22.45 3.04 18.35
CA ASP A 3 22.67 3.41 16.95
C ASP A 3 23.34 2.23 16.24
N GLN A 4 22.53 1.26 15.77
CA GLN A 4 22.99 0.35 14.74
C GLN A 4 23.18 1.19 13.49
N LYS A 5 24.43 1.59 13.24
CA LYS A 5 24.85 2.18 11.97
C LYS A 5 24.48 1.21 10.86
N THR A 6 23.43 1.52 10.12
CA THR A 6 23.01 0.70 8.98
C THR A 6 24.02 0.88 7.85
N ASN A 7 24.37 -0.19 7.14
CA ASN A 7 25.29 -0.11 5.99
C ASN A 7 24.60 0.33 4.68
N ASN A 8 23.38 0.89 4.77
CA ASN A 8 22.69 1.39 3.59
C ASN A 8 23.44 2.58 3.00
N ARG A 9 23.68 2.57 1.69
CA ARG A 9 24.31 3.70 0.99
C ARG A 9 23.73 3.90 -0.41
N VAL A 10 23.86 5.14 -0.89
CA VAL A 10 23.47 5.53 -2.25
C VAL A 10 24.66 6.21 -2.89
N GLU A 11 25.02 5.78 -4.09
CA GLU A 11 26.02 6.46 -4.93
C GLU A 11 25.37 6.80 -6.27
N PHE A 12 25.79 7.91 -6.86
CA PHE A 12 25.26 8.36 -8.15
C PHE A 12 26.32 8.20 -9.23
N SER A 13 25.89 7.68 -10.38
CA SER A 13 26.67 7.68 -11.62
C SER A 13 25.77 8.17 -12.74
N ASN A 14 26.19 9.25 -13.44
CA ASN A 14 25.42 9.87 -14.51
C ASN A 14 23.95 10.19 -14.13
N GLY A 15 23.71 10.63 -12.89
CA GLY A 15 22.37 10.96 -12.38
C GLY A 15 21.48 9.76 -12.03
N ILE A 16 22.00 8.53 -12.15
CA ILE A 16 21.32 7.29 -11.79
C ILE A 16 21.84 6.83 -10.42
N PRO A 17 20.96 6.61 -9.43
CA PRO A 17 21.38 6.11 -8.14
C PRO A 17 21.57 4.60 -8.19
N ARG A 18 22.66 4.18 -7.57
CA ARG A 18 22.94 2.80 -7.19
C ARG A 18 22.80 2.70 -5.68
N VAL A 19 22.01 1.73 -5.23
CA VAL A 19 21.62 1.60 -3.83
C VAL A 19 22.13 0.28 -3.29
N TRP A 20 22.81 0.34 -2.14
CA TRP A 20 23.16 -0.84 -1.35
C TRP A 20 22.28 -0.87 -0.11
N VAL A 21 21.68 -2.03 0.14
CA VAL A 21 20.79 -2.26 1.27
C VAL A 21 21.47 -3.18 2.27
N ASP A 22 21.42 -2.82 3.54
CA ASP A 22 22.00 -3.61 4.62
C ASP A 22 21.36 -5.02 4.71
N GLY A 23 22.19 -6.03 4.98
CA GLY A 23 21.80 -7.45 4.95
C GLY A 23 21.69 -8.09 3.56
N TYR A 24 22.09 -7.38 2.51
CA TYR A 24 22.06 -7.89 1.13
C TYR A 24 23.42 -7.87 0.41
N GLY A 25 24.50 -7.43 1.07
CA GLY A 25 25.83 -7.26 0.47
C GLY A 25 26.35 -8.48 -0.30
N ASP A 26 26.22 -9.69 0.25
CA ASP A 26 26.77 -10.90 -0.40
C ASP A 26 26.02 -11.28 -1.68
N ARG A 27 24.73 -10.95 -1.77
CA ARG A 27 23.84 -11.33 -2.89
C ARG A 27 23.71 -10.24 -3.95
N PHE A 28 23.98 -9.00 -3.55
CA PHE A 28 23.87 -7.81 -4.38
C PHE A 28 25.06 -6.87 -4.10
N ALA A 29 26.27 -7.42 -4.23
CA ALA A 29 27.52 -6.71 -3.95
C ALA A 29 27.67 -5.43 -4.78
N GLU A 30 27.19 -5.48 -6.02
CA GLU A 30 27.19 -4.35 -6.95
C GLU A 30 26.09 -3.31 -6.68
N GLY A 31 25.20 -3.55 -5.70
CA GLY A 31 24.04 -2.69 -5.47
C GLY A 31 22.98 -2.80 -6.58
N LEU A 32 21.90 -2.04 -6.44
CA LEU A 32 20.82 -1.95 -7.45
C LEU A 32 20.79 -0.56 -8.05
N GLU A 33 20.91 -0.46 -9.37
CA GLU A 33 20.55 0.75 -10.09
C GLU A 33 19.03 0.94 -10.14
N VAL A 34 18.58 2.13 -9.76
CA VAL A 34 17.15 2.47 -9.77
C VAL A 34 16.88 3.52 -10.84
N HIS A 35 16.35 3.06 -11.96
CA HIS A 35 16.00 3.91 -13.12
C HIS A 35 14.59 4.50 -13.02
N ALA A 36 13.69 3.82 -12.30
CA ALA A 36 12.30 4.20 -12.13
C ALA A 36 11.74 3.72 -10.77
N LEU A 37 10.72 4.42 -10.28
CA LEU A 37 10.03 4.18 -9.03
C LEU A 37 8.67 3.48 -9.22
N LEU A 38 7.93 3.84 -10.27
CA LEU A 38 6.59 3.33 -10.56
C LEU A 38 6.64 2.11 -11.48
N ALA A 39 5.98 1.04 -11.03
CA ALA A 39 5.79 -0.19 -11.81
C ALA A 39 4.36 -0.30 -12.33
N SER A 40 4.18 -1.14 -13.36
CA SER A 40 2.85 -1.46 -13.90
C SER A 40 1.95 -2.05 -12.83
N GLY A 41 0.69 -1.60 -12.77
CA GLY A 41 -0.28 -2.21 -11.87
C GLY A 41 -0.61 -3.66 -12.25
N ASP A 42 -0.41 -4.06 -13.50
CA ASP A 42 -0.62 -5.44 -13.97
C ASP A 42 0.39 -6.44 -13.38
N SER A 43 1.58 -5.98 -12.99
CA SER A 43 2.59 -6.83 -12.35
C SER A 43 2.34 -7.00 -10.84
N ASN A 44 1.37 -6.30 -10.27
CA ASN A 44 0.98 -6.39 -8.87
C ASN A 44 -0.45 -6.95 -8.72
N THR A 45 -0.61 -8.02 -7.94
CA THR A 45 -1.91 -8.69 -7.73
C THR A 45 -2.97 -7.78 -7.11
N LYS A 46 -2.58 -6.69 -6.44
CA LYS A 46 -3.51 -5.70 -5.89
C LYS A 46 -4.17 -4.85 -6.96
N THR A 47 -3.44 -4.47 -8.00
CA THR A 47 -3.88 -3.48 -9.00
C THR A 47 -4.22 -4.09 -10.36
N ARG A 48 -3.80 -5.33 -10.65
CA ARG A 48 -4.13 -6.06 -11.89
C ARG A 48 -5.64 -6.16 -12.17
N LYS A 49 -6.46 -6.04 -11.13
CA LYS A 49 -7.93 -6.10 -11.18
C LYS A 49 -8.61 -4.76 -11.55
N ASN A 50 -7.85 -3.70 -11.78
CA ASN A 50 -8.38 -2.38 -12.13
C ASN A 50 -8.75 -2.31 -13.62
N VAL A 51 -9.93 -2.81 -13.97
CA VAL A 51 -10.45 -2.77 -15.36
C VAL A 51 -10.86 -1.35 -15.73
N GLY A 52 -10.60 -0.95 -16.99
CA GLY A 52 -10.99 0.37 -17.52
C GLY A 52 -9.97 1.49 -17.31
N TYR A 53 -8.88 1.23 -16.57
CA TYR A 53 -7.82 2.20 -16.29
C TYR A 53 -6.45 1.63 -16.63
N LEU A 54 -5.51 2.50 -17.00
CA LEU A 54 -4.09 2.15 -16.88
C LEU A 54 -3.69 2.37 -15.42
N SER A 55 -3.11 1.36 -14.78
CA SER A 55 -2.69 1.48 -13.37
C SER A 55 -1.18 1.43 -13.22
N CYS A 56 -0.64 2.21 -12.29
CA CYS A 56 0.74 2.13 -11.83
C CYS A 56 0.83 2.24 -10.30
N GLY A 57 1.95 1.84 -9.73
CA GLY A 57 2.12 1.92 -8.29
C GLY A 57 3.56 1.95 -7.81
N LEU A 58 3.72 2.53 -6.63
CA LEU A 58 4.99 2.65 -5.92
C LEU A 58 5.02 1.63 -4.78
N SER A 59 5.92 0.64 -4.91
CA SER A 59 6.15 -0.34 -3.85
C SER A 59 7.44 0.00 -3.11
N MET A 60 7.27 0.54 -1.91
CA MET A 60 8.34 0.74 -0.92
C MET A 60 8.28 -0.37 0.14
N SER A 61 9.35 -0.56 0.90
CA SER A 61 9.38 -1.46 2.05
C SER A 61 8.80 -0.73 3.26
N PRO A 62 7.89 -1.35 4.02
CA PRO A 62 7.08 -0.70 5.05
C PRO A 62 7.88 -0.34 6.30
N HIS A 63 7.29 0.47 7.17
CA HIS A 63 7.72 0.67 8.55
C HIS A 63 9.21 1.03 8.66
N GLN A 64 9.91 0.49 9.66
CA GLN A 64 11.35 0.66 9.90
C GLN A 64 12.20 -0.42 9.20
N SER A 65 11.70 -1.05 8.14
CA SER A 65 12.28 -2.27 7.55
C SER A 65 13.67 -2.11 6.89
N VAL A 66 14.15 -0.88 6.74
CA VAL A 66 15.52 -0.58 6.28
C VAL A 66 16.49 -0.24 7.41
N GLY A 67 16.04 -0.31 8.67
CA GLY A 67 16.88 -0.05 9.86
C GLY A 67 16.94 1.40 10.30
N PHE A 68 16.40 2.34 9.51
CA PHE A 68 16.30 3.75 9.86
C PHE A 68 15.06 4.41 9.22
N GLY A 69 14.53 5.44 9.88
CA GLY A 69 13.27 6.08 9.48
C GLY A 69 12.04 5.17 9.64
N ASN A 70 10.84 5.71 9.36
CA ASN A 70 9.59 4.96 9.33
C ASN A 70 8.64 5.53 8.27
N VAL A 71 8.34 4.76 7.21
CA VAL A 71 7.47 5.22 6.10
C VAL A 71 5.97 4.96 6.31
N CYS A 72 5.59 4.34 7.43
CA CYS A 72 4.19 4.23 7.85
C CYS A 72 4.09 4.34 9.38
N THR A 73 4.05 5.57 9.87
CA THR A 73 4.24 5.90 11.29
C THR A 73 3.10 5.44 12.19
N ASP A 74 1.87 5.29 11.67
CA ASP A 74 0.72 4.76 12.42
C ASP A 74 0.53 3.24 12.23
N ALA A 75 1.53 2.52 11.73
CA ALA A 75 1.48 1.06 11.64
C ALA A 75 1.40 0.44 13.05
N SER A 76 0.33 -0.30 13.31
CA SER A 76 0.16 -1.07 14.55
C SER A 76 1.01 -2.35 14.55
N PRO A 77 1.33 -2.93 15.71
CA PRO A 77 2.10 -4.18 15.80
C PRO A 77 1.52 -5.30 14.93
N ALA A 78 0.19 -5.50 14.94
CA ALA A 78 -0.43 -6.55 14.13
C ALA A 78 -0.40 -6.20 12.63
N CYS A 79 -0.44 -4.92 12.27
CA CYS A 79 -0.25 -4.48 10.87
C CYS A 79 1.17 -4.74 10.36
N VAL A 80 2.19 -4.52 11.20
CA VAL A 80 3.59 -4.82 10.85
C VAL A 80 3.77 -6.32 10.66
N ALA A 81 3.27 -7.13 11.61
CA ALA A 81 3.35 -8.59 11.54
C ALA A 81 2.57 -9.18 10.35
N GLY A 82 1.37 -8.64 10.07
CA GLY A 82 0.50 -9.08 8.98
C GLY A 82 0.78 -8.44 7.62
N CYS A 83 1.88 -7.69 7.47
CA CYS A 83 2.13 -6.91 6.27
C CYS A 83 2.27 -7.78 5.02
N LEU A 84 1.62 -7.36 3.93
CA LEU A 84 1.66 -8.06 2.64
C LEU A 84 2.97 -7.82 1.86
N ASN A 85 3.88 -6.98 2.36
CA ASN A 85 5.15 -6.70 1.70
C ASN A 85 5.97 -7.98 1.44
N ALA A 86 6.03 -8.91 2.39
CA ALA A 86 6.80 -10.15 2.20
C ALA A 86 5.98 -11.32 1.63
N GLN A 87 4.77 -11.07 1.12
CA GLN A 87 3.84 -12.12 0.66
C GLN A 87 3.81 -12.23 -0.87
N GLY A 88 3.29 -13.36 -1.38
CA GLY A 88 3.12 -13.58 -2.82
C GLY A 88 4.46 -13.75 -3.54
N LEU A 89 4.63 -13.12 -4.71
CA LEU A 89 5.89 -13.23 -5.46
C LEU A 89 7.11 -12.72 -4.67
N ALA A 90 6.91 -11.79 -3.73
CA ALA A 90 7.99 -11.28 -2.88
C ALA A 90 8.51 -12.33 -1.86
N SER A 91 7.76 -13.41 -1.58
CA SER A 91 8.25 -14.52 -0.76
C SER A 91 9.11 -15.50 -1.55
N VAL A 92 9.17 -15.36 -2.87
CA VAL A 92 9.91 -16.25 -3.79
C VAL A 92 11.09 -15.50 -4.40
N PHE A 93 10.85 -14.27 -4.88
CA PHE A 93 11.85 -13.47 -5.58
C PHE A 93 12.37 -12.37 -4.68
N GLU A 94 13.55 -12.61 -4.13
CA GLU A 94 14.19 -11.68 -3.20
C GLU A 94 14.52 -10.32 -3.81
N THR A 95 14.76 -10.27 -5.12
CA THR A 95 14.96 -9.05 -5.91
C THR A 95 13.81 -8.05 -5.74
N ILE A 96 12.57 -8.55 -5.54
CA ILE A 96 11.41 -7.70 -5.27
C ILE A 96 11.54 -7.02 -3.90
N GLY A 97 11.96 -7.76 -2.88
CA GLY A 97 12.23 -7.22 -1.54
C GLY A 97 13.35 -6.19 -1.57
N TYR A 98 14.45 -6.50 -2.26
CA TYR A 98 15.57 -5.57 -2.45
C TYR A 98 15.12 -4.27 -3.10
N ALA A 99 14.41 -4.33 -4.23
CA ALA A 99 13.95 -3.15 -4.95
C ALA A 99 13.04 -2.25 -4.08
N ARG A 100 12.17 -2.85 -3.24
CA ARG A 100 11.32 -2.08 -2.32
C ARG A 100 12.12 -1.40 -1.22
N LYS A 101 13.12 -2.09 -0.66
CA LYS A 101 14.03 -1.50 0.32
C LYS A 101 14.87 -0.40 -0.31
N ALA A 102 15.40 -0.60 -1.50
CA ALA A 102 16.17 0.42 -2.23
C ALA A 102 15.36 1.71 -2.44
N ARG A 103 14.09 1.62 -2.85
CA ARG A 103 13.20 2.80 -2.93
C ARG A 103 12.99 3.49 -1.58
N THR A 104 12.95 2.71 -0.50
CA THR A 104 12.80 3.25 0.87
C THR A 104 14.08 3.94 1.35
N VAL A 105 15.25 3.38 1.02
CA VAL A 105 16.55 4.02 1.26
C VAL A 105 16.66 5.33 0.48
N LEU A 106 16.29 5.34 -0.80
CA LEU A 106 16.29 6.56 -1.63
C LEU A 106 15.36 7.63 -1.07
N TRP A 107 14.21 7.26 -0.52
CA TRP A 107 13.33 8.20 0.16
C TRP A 107 14.03 8.93 1.32
N TYR A 108 14.94 8.30 2.04
CA TYR A 108 15.64 8.95 3.16
C TYR A 108 16.96 9.60 2.76
N LEU A 109 17.73 8.96 1.89
CA LEU A 109 19.10 9.40 1.56
C LEU A 109 19.19 10.25 0.29
N ALA A 110 18.14 10.28 -0.55
CA ALA A 110 18.11 10.98 -1.82
C ALA A 110 16.70 11.50 -2.16
N ARG A 111 16.07 12.23 -1.21
CA ARG A 111 14.68 12.67 -1.31
C ARG A 111 14.38 13.49 -2.57
N ASP A 112 15.24 14.42 -2.93
CA ASP A 112 15.02 15.32 -4.07
C ASP A 112 14.97 14.52 -5.38
N TRP A 113 15.98 13.67 -5.60
CA TRP A 113 15.99 12.73 -6.73
C TRP A 113 14.76 11.82 -6.74
N PHE A 114 14.32 11.35 -5.56
CA PHE A 114 13.15 10.49 -5.46
C PHE A 114 11.87 11.21 -5.91
N LEU A 115 11.65 12.43 -5.46
CA LEU A 115 10.47 13.23 -5.81
C LEU A 115 10.49 13.63 -7.29
N GLU A 116 11.64 14.06 -7.82
CA GLU A 116 11.80 14.37 -9.25
C GLU A 116 11.57 13.14 -10.13
N THR A 117 12.12 11.99 -9.75
CA THR A 117 11.94 10.75 -10.50
C THR A 117 10.51 10.24 -10.41
N LEU A 118 9.84 10.41 -9.26
CA LEU A 118 8.44 10.06 -9.12
C LEU A 118 7.56 10.92 -10.04
N ALA A 119 7.80 12.23 -10.12
CA ALA A 119 7.08 13.12 -11.03
C ALA A 119 7.27 12.72 -12.50
N ARG A 120 8.53 12.51 -12.93
CA ARG A 120 8.85 12.02 -14.29
C ARG A 120 8.20 10.67 -14.61
N ASP A 121 8.15 9.78 -13.63
CA ASP A 121 7.48 8.50 -13.78
C ASP A 121 5.97 8.66 -13.98
N VAL A 122 5.30 9.49 -13.18
CA VAL A 122 3.85 9.76 -13.34
C VAL A 122 3.58 10.33 -14.73
N GLU A 123 4.35 11.33 -15.16
CA GLU A 123 4.22 11.95 -16.48
C GLU A 123 4.39 10.92 -17.62
N ARG A 124 5.41 10.05 -17.53
CA ARG A 124 5.60 8.95 -18.50
C ARG A 124 4.41 8.00 -18.53
N TRP A 125 3.84 7.67 -17.37
CA TRP A 125 2.67 6.80 -17.25
C TRP A 125 1.42 7.48 -17.79
N GLN A 126 1.25 8.79 -17.61
CA GLN A 126 0.13 9.57 -18.14
C GLN A 126 0.16 9.58 -19.67
N ARG A 127 1.32 9.90 -20.28
CA ARG A 127 1.54 9.80 -21.73
C ARG A 127 1.30 8.39 -22.28
N LYS A 128 1.50 7.36 -21.47
CA LYS A 128 1.18 5.97 -21.84
C LYS A 128 -0.32 5.69 -21.78
N ALA A 129 -1.03 6.27 -20.82
CA ALA A 129 -2.48 6.14 -20.68
C ALA A 129 -3.21 6.84 -21.84
N GLU A 130 -2.80 8.07 -22.16
CA GLU A 130 -3.31 8.86 -23.29
C GLU A 130 -3.20 8.13 -24.62
N ARG A 131 -2.01 7.58 -24.94
CA ARG A 131 -1.79 6.79 -26.17
C ARG A 131 -2.66 5.53 -26.24
N LYS A 132 -3.13 5.03 -25.10
CA LYS A 132 -4.04 3.89 -25.01
C LYS A 132 -5.51 4.29 -24.95
N GLY A 133 -5.84 5.57 -24.91
CA GLY A 133 -7.20 6.07 -24.69
C GLY A 133 -7.77 5.68 -23.32
N LEU A 134 -6.91 5.58 -22.29
CA LEU A 134 -7.30 5.20 -20.93
C LEU A 134 -6.98 6.32 -19.94
N GLU A 135 -7.73 6.41 -18.84
CA GLU A 135 -7.36 7.22 -17.68
C GLU A 135 -6.25 6.53 -16.86
N LEU A 136 -5.30 7.31 -16.33
CA LEU A 136 -4.28 6.80 -15.42
C LEU A 136 -4.78 6.81 -13.98
N CYS A 137 -4.59 5.70 -13.27
CA CYS A 137 -4.69 5.66 -11.81
C CYS A 137 -3.37 5.23 -11.15
N ALA A 138 -3.03 5.86 -10.03
CA ALA A 138 -1.75 5.67 -9.35
C ALA A 138 -1.96 5.43 -7.84
N ARG A 139 -1.40 4.32 -7.35
CA ARG A 139 -1.33 4.02 -5.91
C ARG A 139 0.10 4.13 -5.42
N LEU A 140 0.40 5.22 -4.74
CA LEU A 140 1.76 5.57 -4.31
C LEU A 140 2.13 4.89 -2.98
N ASN A 141 1.13 4.55 -2.17
CA ASN A 141 1.27 3.85 -0.91
C ASN A 141 0.80 2.39 -1.06
N MET A 142 1.61 1.56 -1.71
CA MET A 142 1.38 0.10 -1.71
C MET A 142 1.60 -0.51 -0.34
N PHE A 143 2.75 -0.21 0.28
CA PHE A 143 3.14 -0.69 1.61
C PHE A 143 3.74 0.43 2.49
N SER A 144 3.76 1.67 2.03
CA SER A 144 4.07 2.87 2.82
C SER A 144 2.78 3.58 3.23
N ASP A 145 2.90 4.68 3.97
CA ASP A 145 1.81 5.62 4.30
C ASP A 145 2.35 7.06 4.30
N ILE A 146 2.99 7.45 3.19
CA ILE A 146 3.62 8.76 2.99
C ILE A 146 2.55 9.76 2.53
N PRO A 147 2.51 10.96 3.13
CA PRO A 147 1.63 12.05 2.70
C PRO A 147 2.15 12.76 1.44
N PHE A 148 2.09 12.09 0.28
CA PHE A 148 2.57 12.62 -1.00
C PHE A 148 1.91 13.94 -1.40
N GLU A 149 0.69 14.21 -0.92
CA GLU A 149 0.01 15.49 -1.07
C GLU A 149 0.80 16.65 -0.46
N ARG A 150 1.63 16.41 0.57
CA ARG A 150 2.49 17.45 1.18
C ARG A 150 3.73 17.77 0.34
N PHE A 151 4.04 16.92 -0.63
CA PHE A 151 5.15 17.09 -1.57
C PHE A 151 4.68 17.56 -2.94
N GLY A 152 3.38 17.88 -3.09
CA GLY A 152 2.83 18.43 -4.33
C GLY A 152 2.66 17.41 -5.46
N ILE A 153 2.89 16.11 -5.23
CA ILE A 153 2.87 15.10 -6.30
C ILE A 153 1.48 15.00 -6.94
N PRO A 154 0.38 14.73 -6.22
CA PRO A 154 -0.93 14.68 -6.84
C PRO A 154 -1.37 15.99 -7.52
N GLN A 155 -0.97 17.14 -6.98
CA GLN A 155 -1.34 18.47 -7.47
C GLN A 155 -0.76 18.77 -8.85
N GLN A 156 0.43 18.22 -9.17
CA GLN A 156 1.07 18.38 -10.47
C GLN A 156 0.34 17.65 -11.60
N PHE A 157 -0.52 16.66 -11.28
CA PHE A 157 -1.16 15.78 -12.26
C PHE A 157 -2.68 15.71 -12.05
N PRO A 158 -3.42 16.80 -12.30
CA PRO A 158 -4.86 16.90 -11.99
C PRO A 158 -5.72 15.86 -12.74
N GLU A 159 -5.26 15.34 -13.86
CA GLU A 159 -5.96 14.32 -14.66
C GLU A 159 -5.73 12.88 -14.15
N VAL A 160 -4.71 12.68 -13.31
CA VAL A 160 -4.36 11.35 -12.79
C VAL A 160 -5.18 11.04 -11.54
N LYS A 161 -5.82 9.86 -11.49
CA LYS A 161 -6.56 9.39 -10.32
C LYS A 161 -5.62 8.76 -9.29
N PHE A 162 -5.24 9.53 -8.28
CA PHE A 162 -4.47 9.01 -7.16
C PHE A 162 -5.38 8.35 -6.15
N TYR A 163 -4.93 7.24 -5.58
CA TYR A 163 -5.61 6.64 -4.45
C TYR A 163 -4.69 5.82 -3.57
N ASP A 164 -4.94 5.85 -2.26
CA ASP A 164 -4.11 5.19 -1.27
C ASP A 164 -4.90 4.65 -0.07
N TYR A 165 -4.19 3.95 0.80
CA TYR A 165 -4.69 3.55 2.11
C TYR A 165 -3.84 4.21 3.19
N THR A 166 -4.48 4.59 4.30
CA THR A 166 -3.79 5.23 5.42
C THR A 166 -4.26 4.73 6.77
N LYS A 167 -3.39 4.73 7.78
CA LYS A 167 -3.78 4.60 9.19
C LYS A 167 -3.85 5.95 9.91
N HIS A 168 -3.58 7.05 9.21
CA HIS A 168 -3.74 8.41 9.71
C HIS A 168 -5.18 8.91 9.52
N PRO A 169 -5.99 9.06 10.58
CA PRO A 169 -7.40 9.43 10.43
C PRO A 169 -7.60 10.77 9.73
N LYS A 170 -6.68 11.73 9.96
CA LYS A 170 -6.71 13.07 9.34
C LYS A 170 -6.49 13.06 7.83
N ARG A 171 -5.99 11.94 7.26
CA ARG A 171 -5.74 11.79 5.83
C ARG A 171 -6.86 11.06 5.11
N ALA A 172 -7.88 10.56 5.81
CA ALA A 172 -8.94 9.77 5.19
C ALA A 172 -9.96 10.63 4.43
N GLY A 173 -10.34 10.20 3.23
CA GLY A 173 -11.34 10.84 2.38
C GLY A 173 -10.76 11.45 1.10
N ALA A 174 -11.48 12.41 0.52
CA ALA A 174 -11.03 13.19 -0.63
C ALA A 174 -10.06 14.29 -0.16
N LEU A 175 -8.77 14.06 -0.31
CA LEU A 175 -7.75 15.07 0.03
C LEU A 175 -7.64 16.15 -1.05
N LEU A 176 -7.83 15.75 -2.31
CA LEU A 176 -7.85 16.61 -3.49
C LEU A 176 -8.90 16.07 -4.47
N PRO A 177 -9.35 16.87 -5.47
CA PRO A 177 -10.29 16.40 -6.49
C PRO A 177 -9.85 15.12 -7.21
N ASN A 178 -8.53 14.92 -7.35
CA ASN A 178 -7.91 13.77 -8.01
C ASN A 178 -7.23 12.79 -7.03
N TYR A 179 -7.39 12.94 -5.70
CA TYR A 179 -6.73 12.08 -4.72
C TYR A 179 -7.66 11.61 -3.60
N TRP A 180 -7.90 10.31 -3.56
CA TRP A 180 -8.74 9.66 -2.55
C TRP A 180 -7.94 8.71 -1.65
N VAL A 181 -8.10 8.84 -0.33
CA VAL A 181 -7.38 8.01 0.64
C VAL A 181 -8.36 7.25 1.53
N THR A 182 -8.26 5.93 1.52
CA THR A 182 -9.11 5.04 2.32
C THR A 182 -8.47 4.77 3.69
N PHE A 183 -9.22 4.98 4.77
CA PHE A 183 -8.71 4.67 6.10
C PHE A 183 -8.62 3.16 6.31
N SER A 184 -7.58 2.68 6.99
CA SER A 184 -7.33 1.25 7.22
C SER A 184 -7.49 0.94 8.70
N ARG A 185 -8.45 0.07 9.03
CA ARG A 185 -8.65 -0.41 10.39
C ARG A 185 -7.45 -1.23 10.87
N SER A 186 -7.11 -1.08 12.14
CA SER A 186 -6.20 -1.91 12.92
C SER A 186 -6.83 -2.31 14.25
N GLU A 187 -6.14 -3.16 14.99
CA GLU A 187 -6.47 -3.54 16.37
C GLU A 187 -6.41 -2.37 17.36
N THR A 188 -5.82 -1.23 16.98
CA THR A 188 -5.56 -0.09 17.88
C THR A 188 -6.35 1.18 17.56
N ASN A 189 -7.13 1.22 16.47
CA ASN A 189 -7.72 2.48 15.96
C ASN A 189 -9.26 2.48 15.86
N ASP A 190 -9.93 1.66 16.68
CA ASP A 190 -11.37 1.40 16.58
C ASP A 190 -12.26 2.65 16.69
N ALA A 191 -11.92 3.58 17.59
CA ALA A 191 -12.65 4.85 17.74
C ALA A 191 -12.54 5.71 16.46
N ALA A 192 -11.34 5.79 15.89
CA ALA A 192 -11.10 6.52 14.65
C ALA A 192 -11.82 5.89 13.45
N VAL A 193 -11.95 4.56 13.42
CA VAL A 193 -12.72 3.84 12.38
C VAL A 193 -14.18 4.28 12.38
N LEU A 194 -14.83 4.25 13.55
CA LEU A 194 -16.23 4.65 13.65
C LEU A 194 -16.44 6.12 13.30
N GLN A 195 -15.53 6.99 13.75
CA GLN A 195 -15.61 8.41 13.41
C GLN A 195 -15.45 8.65 11.90
N THR A 196 -14.49 7.97 11.27
CA THR A 196 -14.24 8.08 9.82
C THR A 196 -15.46 7.66 9.00
N LEU A 197 -16.09 6.53 9.37
CA LEU A 197 -17.31 6.06 8.71
C LEU A 197 -18.48 7.03 8.88
N ARG A 198 -18.66 7.59 10.09
CA ARG A 198 -19.70 8.60 10.38
C ARG A 198 -19.47 9.92 9.64
N ASN A 199 -18.22 10.26 9.37
CA ASN A 199 -17.86 11.44 8.58
C ASN A 199 -18.01 11.23 7.06
N GLY A 200 -18.48 10.06 6.61
CA GLY A 200 -18.72 9.79 5.19
C GLY A 200 -17.53 9.18 4.42
N ALA A 201 -16.36 9.05 5.05
CA ALA A 201 -15.19 8.44 4.43
C ALA A 201 -15.21 6.91 4.56
N ASN A 202 -14.58 6.23 3.60
CA ASN A 202 -14.55 4.77 3.55
C ASN A 202 -13.44 4.20 4.45
N VAL A 203 -13.72 3.05 5.05
CA VAL A 203 -12.76 2.34 5.91
C VAL A 203 -12.56 0.91 5.41
N ALA A 204 -11.32 0.53 5.15
CA ALA A 204 -10.92 -0.83 4.86
C ALA A 204 -10.80 -1.67 6.13
N VAL A 205 -11.45 -2.83 6.12
CA VAL A 205 -11.49 -3.78 7.23
C VAL A 205 -11.16 -5.17 6.70
N VAL A 206 -10.17 -5.80 7.33
CA VAL A 206 -9.81 -7.19 7.00
C VAL A 206 -10.73 -8.14 7.77
N PHE A 207 -11.40 -9.02 7.06
CA PHE A 207 -12.29 -10.04 7.61
C PHE A 207 -11.69 -11.45 7.47
N HIS A 208 -12.05 -12.33 8.40
CA HIS A 208 -11.74 -13.75 8.30
C HIS A 208 -12.99 -14.61 8.52
N ASP A 209 -13.12 -15.66 7.71
CA ASP A 209 -14.19 -16.64 7.82
C ASP A 209 -13.72 -17.84 8.66
N THR A 210 -14.52 -18.25 9.64
CA THR A 210 -14.23 -19.39 10.54
C THR A 210 -14.66 -20.73 9.94
N ALA A 211 -15.43 -20.74 8.85
CA ALA A 211 -15.87 -21.96 8.18
C ALA A 211 -14.74 -22.78 7.50
N GLY A 212 -13.50 -22.27 7.50
CA GLY A 212 -12.38 -22.98 6.89
C GLY A 212 -11.02 -22.37 7.17
N ARG A 213 -9.98 -23.15 6.87
CA ARG A 213 -8.58 -22.72 6.93
C ARG A 213 -8.17 -22.11 5.58
N PHE A 214 -8.48 -20.83 5.40
CA PHE A 214 -8.22 -20.10 4.16
C PHE A 214 -6.84 -19.45 4.18
N VAL A 215 -5.89 -20.05 3.46
CA VAL A 215 -4.51 -19.57 3.30
C VAL A 215 -4.05 -19.70 1.84
N GLY A 216 -3.01 -18.96 1.45
CA GLY A 216 -2.51 -18.90 0.09
C GLY A 216 -3.61 -18.55 -0.90
N ASN A 217 -3.67 -19.30 -2.01
CA ASN A 217 -4.68 -19.10 -3.06
C ASN A 217 -6.13 -19.32 -2.58
N ARG A 218 -6.34 -20.00 -1.44
CA ARG A 218 -7.68 -20.20 -0.87
C ARG A 218 -8.20 -18.99 -0.10
N SER A 219 -7.34 -18.00 0.21
CA SER A 219 -7.72 -16.80 0.95
C SER A 219 -8.86 -16.00 0.27
N GLY A 220 -9.02 -16.12 -1.05
CA GLY A 220 -10.10 -15.49 -1.81
C GLY A 220 -11.48 -16.11 -1.62
N ARG A 221 -11.57 -17.33 -1.05
CA ARG A 221 -12.84 -18.06 -0.88
C ARG A 221 -13.59 -17.71 0.41
N GLN A 222 -13.01 -16.84 1.24
CA GLN A 222 -13.65 -16.36 2.46
C GLN A 222 -14.89 -15.55 2.14
N ARG A 223 -15.94 -15.69 2.95
CA ARG A 223 -17.09 -14.80 2.89
C ARG A 223 -16.72 -13.42 3.42
N LEU A 224 -17.51 -12.42 3.02
CA LEU A 224 -17.54 -11.10 3.64
C LEU A 224 -18.96 -10.90 4.19
N PRO A 225 -19.13 -10.21 5.33
CA PRO A 225 -20.46 -9.90 5.83
C PRO A 225 -21.11 -8.82 4.94
N GLN A 226 -22.44 -8.75 4.92
CA GLN A 226 -23.16 -7.69 4.18
C GLN A 226 -23.06 -6.32 4.86
N SER A 227 -22.88 -6.32 6.18
CA SER A 227 -22.69 -5.10 6.97
C SER A 227 -21.73 -5.35 8.14
N TRP A 228 -21.08 -4.28 8.62
CA TRP A 228 -20.26 -4.32 9.82
C TRP A 228 -20.50 -3.05 10.64
N ARG A 229 -20.87 -3.23 11.91
CA ARG A 229 -21.22 -2.14 12.85
C ARG A 229 -22.26 -1.17 12.28
N GLY A 230 -23.24 -1.72 11.57
CA GLY A 230 -24.31 -0.94 10.94
C GLY A 230 -23.89 -0.22 9.65
N PHE A 231 -22.70 -0.42 9.11
CA PHE A 231 -22.29 0.15 7.81
C PHE A 231 -22.31 -0.92 6.71
N PRO A 232 -22.79 -0.60 5.49
CA PRO A 232 -22.72 -1.54 4.37
C PRO A 232 -21.28 -1.90 4.05
N VAL A 233 -21.05 -3.17 3.78
CA VAL A 233 -19.76 -3.70 3.35
C VAL A 233 -19.77 -3.91 1.85
N ILE A 234 -18.74 -3.43 1.17
CA ILE A 234 -18.49 -3.70 -0.24
C ILE A 234 -17.22 -4.54 -0.39
N ASP A 235 -17.18 -5.40 -1.41
CA ASP A 235 -16.05 -6.31 -1.62
C ASP A 235 -14.84 -5.56 -2.24
N GLY A 236 -13.88 -5.23 -1.39
CA GLY A 236 -12.64 -4.56 -1.78
C GLY A 236 -11.61 -5.47 -2.45
N ASP A 237 -11.86 -6.78 -2.56
CA ASP A 237 -11.02 -7.66 -3.37
C ASP A 237 -11.41 -7.63 -4.86
N THR A 238 -12.59 -7.10 -5.24
CA THR A 238 -13.05 -7.04 -6.65
C THR A 238 -12.27 -6.06 -7.52
N THR A 239 -11.97 -4.87 -6.98
CA THR A 239 -11.13 -3.83 -7.60
C THR A 239 -10.37 -3.09 -6.50
N ASP A 240 -9.24 -2.45 -6.80
CA ASP A 240 -8.50 -1.60 -5.84
C ASP A 240 -8.87 -0.12 -6.00
N LEU A 241 -9.63 0.24 -7.05
CA LEU A 241 -10.05 1.60 -7.37
C LEU A 241 -11.02 2.11 -6.29
N ARG A 242 -10.49 2.77 -5.25
CA ARG A 242 -11.29 3.24 -4.11
C ARG A 242 -12.02 4.56 -4.39
N PHE A 243 -11.58 5.30 -5.40
CA PHE A 243 -12.22 6.55 -5.83
C PHE A 243 -13.58 6.31 -6.52
N ASP A 244 -13.82 5.10 -7.03
CA ASP A 244 -15.08 4.68 -7.64
C ASP A 244 -16.09 4.12 -6.62
N ASP A 245 -15.67 3.89 -5.38
CA ASP A 245 -16.56 3.35 -4.36
C ASP A 245 -17.72 4.32 -4.06
N PRO A 246 -18.92 3.82 -3.73
CA PRO A 246 -20.03 4.66 -3.30
C PRO A 246 -19.64 5.55 -2.11
N ARG A 247 -19.95 6.84 -2.22
CA ARG A 247 -19.70 7.86 -1.20
C ARG A 247 -21.03 8.30 -0.60
N GLY A 248 -21.13 8.33 0.73
CA GLY A 248 -22.29 8.92 1.40
C GLY A 248 -21.94 10.27 1.99
N ARG A 249 -22.84 11.25 1.88
CA ARG A 249 -22.66 12.60 2.47
C ARG A 249 -22.34 12.56 3.97
N THR A 250 -22.89 11.58 4.68
CA THR A 250 -22.75 11.41 6.15
C THR A 250 -22.55 9.96 6.56
N ARG A 251 -22.31 9.06 5.60
CA ARG A 251 -22.22 7.61 5.86
C ARG A 251 -21.32 6.91 4.87
N GLY A 252 -20.10 6.60 5.30
CA GLY A 252 -19.11 5.87 4.52
C GLY A 252 -19.50 4.42 4.27
N ARG A 253 -18.59 3.69 3.63
CA ARG A 253 -18.67 2.25 3.37
C ARG A 253 -17.51 1.53 4.01
N VAL A 254 -17.76 0.29 4.40
CA VAL A 254 -16.71 -0.63 4.83
C VAL A 254 -16.18 -1.33 3.58
N ILE A 255 -14.90 -1.15 3.30
CA ILE A 255 -14.20 -1.89 2.24
C ILE A 255 -13.75 -3.22 2.83
N GLY A 256 -14.53 -4.28 2.59
CA GLY A 256 -14.26 -5.61 3.09
C GLY A 256 -13.12 -6.26 2.32
N LEU A 257 -12.04 -6.59 3.04
CA LEU A 257 -10.88 -7.30 2.50
C LEU A 257 -10.79 -8.68 3.15
N ARG A 258 -10.46 -9.72 2.39
CA ARG A 258 -10.27 -11.06 2.97
C ARG A 258 -8.86 -11.19 3.55
N LEU A 259 -8.74 -11.74 4.76
CA LEU A 259 -7.46 -12.03 5.40
C LEU A 259 -6.59 -12.89 4.48
N LYS A 260 -5.40 -12.40 4.12
CA LYS A 260 -4.42 -13.15 3.31
C LYS A 260 -3.29 -13.60 4.23
N ALA A 261 -2.98 -14.89 4.20
CA ALA A 261 -1.88 -15.50 4.96
C ALA A 261 -1.20 -16.58 4.12
N HIS A 262 0.12 -16.75 4.22
CA HIS A 262 0.85 -17.83 3.53
C HIS A 262 0.77 -19.18 4.27
N SER A 263 0.52 -19.18 5.58
CA SER A 263 0.46 -20.38 6.42
C SER A 263 -0.68 -20.32 7.43
N ASN A 264 -1.09 -21.48 7.94
CA ASN A 264 -2.11 -21.56 9.01
C ASN A 264 -1.62 -20.91 10.30
N LYS A 265 -0.32 -21.01 10.60
CA LYS A 265 0.30 -20.37 11.76
C LYS A 265 0.18 -18.85 11.67
N ALA A 266 0.65 -18.25 10.56
CA ALA A 266 0.53 -16.81 10.33
C ALA A 266 -0.93 -16.33 10.35
N ARG A 267 -1.86 -17.14 9.81
CA ARG A 267 -3.30 -16.85 9.89
C ARG A 267 -3.79 -16.78 11.34
N ALA A 268 -3.42 -17.76 12.16
CA ALA A 268 -3.81 -17.79 13.56
C ALA A 268 -3.25 -16.60 14.33
N GLU A 269 -1.97 -16.26 14.13
CA GLU A 269 -1.32 -15.09 14.75
C GLU A 269 -2.02 -13.78 14.39
N MET A 270 -2.41 -13.59 13.12
CA MET A 270 -3.17 -12.40 12.69
C MET A 270 -4.60 -12.35 13.28
N ILE A 271 -5.21 -13.50 13.56
CA ILE A 271 -6.53 -13.54 14.21
C ILE A 271 -6.40 -13.22 15.69
N THR A 272 -5.48 -13.87 16.39
CA THR A 272 -5.24 -13.66 17.83
C THR A 272 -4.81 -12.22 18.14
N SER A 273 -4.07 -11.58 17.23
CA SER A 273 -3.69 -10.17 17.36
C SER A 273 -4.81 -9.17 17.05
N ASN A 274 -6.03 -9.64 16.77
CA ASN A 274 -7.16 -8.84 16.35
C ASN A 274 -6.90 -8.00 15.08
N PHE A 275 -5.96 -8.40 14.21
CA PHE A 275 -5.73 -7.72 12.93
C PHE A 275 -6.94 -7.82 11.99
N SER A 276 -7.61 -8.98 12.01
CA SER A 276 -8.83 -9.23 11.25
C SER A 276 -10.06 -9.39 12.13
N VAL A 277 -11.23 -9.18 11.54
CA VAL A 277 -12.53 -9.27 12.19
C VAL A 277 -13.23 -10.55 11.73
N GLU A 278 -13.82 -11.30 12.65
CA GLU A 278 -14.60 -12.48 12.32
C GLU A 278 -15.85 -12.11 11.51
N VAL A 279 -16.12 -12.87 10.45
CA VAL A 279 -17.40 -12.80 9.73
C VAL A 279 -18.49 -13.44 10.60
N ARG A 280 -19.32 -12.60 11.23
CA ARG A 280 -20.54 -13.07 11.88
C ARG A 280 -21.64 -13.26 10.83
N LYS A 281 -22.41 -14.35 10.98
CA LYS A 281 -23.62 -14.60 10.17
C LYS A 281 -24.65 -13.51 10.39
#